data_AF-A0A081BZ76-F1
#
_entry.id   AF-A0A081BZ76-F1
#
_cell.length_a   1.000
_cell.length_b   1.000
_cell.length_c   1.000
_cell.angle_alpha   90.00
_cell.angle_beta   90.00
_cell.angle_gamma   90.00
#
_symmetry.space_group_name_H-M   'P 1'
#
loop_
_entity.id
_entity.type
_entity.pdbx_description
1 polymer ?
#
loop_
_entity_poly.entity_id
_entity_poly.type
_entity_poly.pdbx_seq_one_letter_code
_entity_poly.pdbx_strand_id
1 'polypeptide(L)'
;MSEFLISKLSELFGQNEYLFVYDVIAFLGWVNIVLALIAIALFTFRRINRHVYANQQPFLKKLNKPLSKIHPYIGIALIISAYIHGDLALGSMFRIHTGPLAWWIVVVMMLVALIGKKYRIKKWLPVHRVLAVLFVVSIVLHLFARNILG
;
A
#
# COMPACT_ATOMS: atom_id res chain seq x y z
N MET A 1 23.42 4.56 6.10
CA MET A 1 22.60 5.80 6.20
C MET A 1 21.42 5.62 7.14
N SER A 2 20.74 4.47 7.15
CA SER A 2 19.68 4.13 8.11
C SER A 2 20.18 4.12 9.56
N GLU A 3 21.30 3.46 9.86
CA GLU A 3 21.82 3.32 11.24
C GLU A 3 22.14 4.67 11.91
N PHE A 4 22.80 5.59 11.19
CA PHE A 4 23.10 6.93 11.71
C PHE A 4 21.81 7.72 12.05
N LEU A 5 20.79 7.65 11.19
CA LEU A 5 19.51 8.30 11.42
C LEU A 5 18.73 7.66 12.57
N ILE A 6 18.72 6.32 12.64
CA ILE A 6 18.11 5.57 13.74
C ILE A 6 18.73 5.99 15.07
N SER A 7 20.06 6.02 15.14
CA SER A 7 20.80 6.41 16.35
C SER A 7 20.51 7.85 16.78
N LYS A 8 20.53 8.81 15.84
CA LYS A 8 20.24 10.22 16.14
C LYS A 8 18.79 10.46 16.53
N LEU A 9 17.84 9.77 15.90
CA LEU A 9 16.42 9.91 16.22
C LEU A 9 16.07 9.21 17.54
N SER A 10 16.61 8.02 17.80
CA SER A 10 16.39 7.34 19.08
C SER A 10 16.92 8.18 20.25
N GLU A 11 18.10 8.79 20.09
CA GLU A 11 18.67 9.75 21.05
C GLU A 11 17.73 10.95 21.27
N LEU A 12 17.22 11.56 20.20
CA LEU A 12 16.28 12.69 20.25
C LEU A 12 14.98 12.35 20.99
N PHE A 13 14.46 11.14 20.81
CA PHE A 13 13.22 10.67 21.45
C PHE A 13 13.46 10.00 22.82
N GLY A 14 14.71 9.94 23.31
CA GLY A 14 15.04 9.32 24.59
C GLY A 14 14.74 7.83 24.65
N GLN A 15 14.71 7.15 23.50
CA GLN A 15 14.48 5.71 23.38
C GLN A 15 15.78 4.98 23.03
N ASN A 16 15.87 3.69 23.40
CA ASN A 16 16.91 2.86 22.79
C ASN A 16 16.56 2.58 21.32
N GLU A 17 17.57 2.32 20.49
CA GLU A 17 17.41 2.14 19.05
C GLU A 17 16.42 1.01 18.70
N TYR A 18 16.40 -0.06 19.50
CA TYR A 18 15.50 -1.20 19.30
C TYR A 18 14.02 -0.83 19.45
N LEU A 19 13.66 -0.15 20.54
CA LEU A 19 12.29 0.30 20.80
C LEU A 19 11.85 1.33 19.76
N PHE A 20 12.74 2.26 19.42
CA PHE A 20 12.47 3.26 18.39
C PHE A 20 12.16 2.62 17.04
N VAL A 21 12.99 1.68 16.58
CA VAL A 21 12.75 0.96 15.32
C VAL A 21 11.45 0.17 15.35
N TYR A 22 11.15 -0.50 16.48
CA TYR A 22 9.91 -1.24 16.65
C TYR A 22 8.67 -0.34 16.52
N ASP A 23 8.66 0.81 17.19
CA ASP A 23 7.57 1.78 17.15
C ASP A 23 7.37 2.35 15.74
N VAL A 24 8.48 2.66 15.05
CA VAL A 24 8.44 3.14 13.66
C VAL A 24 7.89 2.08 12.72
N ILE A 25 8.32 0.81 12.84
CA ILE A 25 7.80 -0.29 12.03
C ILE A 25 6.29 -0.45 12.25
N ALA A 26 5.83 -0.43 13.50
CA ALA A 26 4.41 -0.54 13.84
C ALA A 26 3.60 0.63 13.27
N PHE A 27 4.09 1.86 13.44
CA PHE A 27 3.48 3.06 12.88
C PHE A 27 3.34 2.98 11.35
N LEU A 28 4.42 2.64 10.64
CA LEU A 28 4.41 2.51 9.19
C LEU A 28 3.49 1.37 8.72
N GLY A 29 3.38 0.29 9.48
CA GLY A 29 2.42 -0.79 9.22
C GLY A 29 0.98 -0.28 9.20
N TRP A 30 0.59 0.48 10.22
CA TRP A 30 -0.75 1.10 10.27
C TRP A 30 -0.97 2.14 9.17
N VAL A 31 0.03 2.97 8.88
CA VAL A 31 -0.01 3.91 7.75
C VAL A 31 -0.26 3.18 6.43
N ASN A 32 0.44 2.08 6.18
CA ASN A 32 0.27 1.27 4.97
C ASN A 32 -1.14 0.68 4.87
N ILE A 33 -1.72 0.20 5.98
CA ILE A 33 -3.10 -0.30 6.02
C ILE A 33 -4.08 0.81 5.65
N VAL A 34 -3.96 1.99 6.27
CA VAL A 34 -4.86 3.14 5.99
C VAL A 34 -4.75 3.57 4.53
N LEU A 35 -3.54 3.71 4.00
CA LEU A 35 -3.31 4.06 2.59
C LEU A 35 -3.91 3.01 1.64
N ALA A 36 -3.73 1.72 1.93
CA ALA A 36 -4.32 0.64 1.14
C ALA A 36 -5.85 0.68 1.17
N LEU A 37 -6.46 0.92 2.34
CA LEU A 37 -7.91 1.05 2.47
C LEU A 37 -8.46 2.24 1.67
N ILE A 38 -7.80 3.40 1.72
CA ILE A 38 -8.18 4.57 0.92
C ILE A 38 -8.07 4.25 -0.58
N ALA A 39 -7.01 3.56 -1.01
CA ALA A 39 -6.83 3.16 -2.39
C ALA A 39 -7.93 2.19 -2.88
N ILE A 40 -8.31 1.21 -2.04
CA ILE A 40 -9.36 0.22 -2.32
C ILE A 40 -10.74 0.88 -2.33
N ALA A 41 -11.00 1.84 -1.43
CA ALA A 41 -12.28 2.52 -1.30
C ALA A 41 -12.77 3.12 -2.61
N LEU A 42 -11.88 3.67 -3.45
CA LEU A 42 -12.24 4.18 -4.77
C LEU A 42 -12.86 3.10 -5.67
N PHE A 43 -12.26 1.90 -5.71
CA PHE A 43 -12.79 0.79 -6.49
C PHE A 43 -14.11 0.30 -5.91
N THR A 44 -14.17 0.15 -4.58
CA THR A 44 -15.35 -0.33 -3.86
C THR A 44 -16.53 0.60 -4.03
N PHE A 45 -16.38 1.91 -3.81
CA PHE A 45 -17.47 2.88 -3.98
C PHE A 45 -17.98 2.96 -5.41
N ARG A 46 -17.10 2.85 -6.41
CA ARG A 46 -17.52 2.77 -7.82
C ARG A 46 -18.32 1.50 -8.11
N ARG A 47 -17.93 0.35 -7.54
CA ARG A 47 -18.64 -0.92 -7.70
C ARG A 47 -19.98 -0.94 -6.99
N ILE A 48 -20.03 -0.48 -5.74
CA ILE A 48 -21.27 -0.36 -4.96
C ILE A 48 -22.24 0.57 -5.70
N ASN A 49 -21.80 1.76 -6.12
CA ASN A 49 -22.68 2.68 -6.83
C ASN A 49 -23.24 2.05 -8.11
N ARG A 50 -22.42 1.33 -8.88
CA ARG A 50 -22.86 0.69 -10.13
C ARG A 50 -23.83 -0.46 -9.91
N HIS A 51 -23.53 -1.35 -8.97
CA HIS A 51 -24.21 -2.64 -8.85
C HIS A 51 -25.35 -2.65 -7.83
N VAL A 52 -25.24 -1.87 -6.76
CA VAL A 52 -26.28 -1.78 -5.72
C VAL A 52 -27.27 -0.67 -6.04
N TYR A 53 -26.77 0.45 -6.58
CA TYR A 53 -27.56 1.66 -6.73
C TYR A 53 -27.76 2.11 -8.19
N ALA A 54 -27.40 1.28 -9.17
CA ALA A 54 -27.55 1.60 -10.61
C ALA A 54 -26.98 2.98 -11.02
N ASN A 55 -25.90 3.42 -10.36
CA ASN A 55 -25.28 4.74 -10.46
C ASN A 55 -26.18 5.92 -10.07
N GLN A 56 -27.14 5.74 -9.18
CA GLN A 56 -28.06 6.81 -8.77
C GLN A 56 -27.64 7.50 -7.46
N GLN A 57 -26.73 6.94 -6.66
CA GLN A 57 -26.36 7.56 -5.38
C GLN A 57 -25.49 8.81 -5.54
N PRO A 58 -25.98 10.01 -5.16
CA PRO A 58 -25.26 11.26 -5.33
C PRO A 58 -24.06 11.38 -4.38
N PHE A 59 -24.16 10.83 -3.17
CA PHE A 59 -23.07 10.83 -2.20
C PHE A 59 -21.84 10.08 -2.71
N LEU A 60 -22.02 8.85 -3.23
CA LEU A 60 -20.93 8.04 -3.80
C LEU A 60 -20.30 8.71 -5.02
N LYS A 61 -21.10 9.39 -5.86
CA LYS A 61 -20.57 10.20 -6.98
C LYS A 61 -19.72 11.37 -6.47
N LYS A 62 -20.17 12.08 -5.43
CA LYS A 62 -19.47 13.21 -4.83
C LYS A 62 -18.13 12.79 -4.22
N LEU A 63 -18.06 11.62 -3.57
CA LEU A 63 -16.82 11.06 -3.04
C LEU A 63 -15.86 10.56 -4.12
N ASN A 64 -16.38 10.02 -5.22
CA ASN A 64 -15.53 9.47 -6.29
C ASN A 64 -14.58 10.51 -6.89
N LYS A 65 -14.99 11.77 -7.04
CA LYS A 65 -14.16 12.82 -7.65
C LYS A 65 -12.88 13.11 -6.84
N PRO A 66 -12.94 13.48 -5.54
CA PRO A 66 -11.74 13.69 -4.73
C PRO A 66 -10.93 12.40 -4.57
N LEU A 67 -11.55 11.24 -4.31
CA LEU A 67 -10.82 9.97 -4.20
C LEU A 67 -10.03 9.65 -5.47
N SER A 68 -10.62 9.88 -6.66
CA SER A 68 -9.92 9.66 -7.94
C SER A 68 -8.73 10.59 -8.13
N LYS A 69 -8.81 11.83 -7.64
CA LYS A 69 -7.74 12.83 -7.74
C LYS A 69 -6.57 12.47 -6.82
N ILE A 70 -6.86 12.03 -5.59
CA ILE A 70 -5.82 11.69 -4.61
C ILE A 70 -5.23 10.29 -4.80
N HIS A 71 -5.97 9.35 -5.42
CA HIS A 71 -5.57 7.95 -5.60
C HIS A 71 -4.12 7.73 -6.10
N PRO A 72 -3.61 8.41 -7.14
CA PRO A 72 -2.21 8.22 -7.56
C PRO A 72 -1.21 8.65 -6.48
N TYR A 73 -1.49 9.72 -5.73
CA TYR A 73 -0.63 10.17 -4.64
C TYR A 73 -0.66 9.19 -3.45
N ILE A 74 -1.83 8.65 -3.14
CA ILE A 74 -1.98 7.57 -2.14
C ILE A 74 -1.17 6.35 -2.56
N GLY A 75 -1.19 5.97 -3.84
CA GLY A 75 -0.38 4.88 -4.37
C GLY A 75 1.13 5.14 -4.24
N ILE A 76 1.58 6.36 -4.51
CA ILE A 76 3.01 6.74 -4.36
C ILE A 76 3.42 6.69 -2.88
N ALA A 77 2.61 7.30 -2.00
CA ALA A 77 2.84 7.28 -0.56
C ALA A 77 2.89 5.84 -0.03
N LEU A 78 2.01 4.96 -0.52
CA LEU A 78 1.98 3.54 -0.16
C LEU A 78 3.26 2.82 -0.61
N ILE A 79 3.76 3.06 -1.83
CA ILE A 79 5.01 2.44 -2.30
C ILE A 79 6.19 2.87 -1.43
N ILE A 80 6.31 4.16 -1.12
CA ILE A 80 7.42 4.70 -0.33
C ILE A 80 7.33 4.18 1.12
N SER A 81 6.17 4.31 1.74
CA SER A 81 5.94 3.88 3.13
C SER A 81 6.11 2.36 3.29
N ALA A 82 5.62 1.56 2.33
CA ALA A 82 5.80 0.11 2.35
C ALA A 82 7.25 -0.32 2.08
N TYR A 83 8.01 0.43 1.28
CA TYR A 83 9.44 0.20 1.12
C TYR A 83 10.19 0.43 2.43
N ILE A 84 9.98 1.59 3.07
CA ILE A 84 10.64 1.94 4.34
C ILE A 84 10.24 0.95 5.44
N HIS A 85 8.95 0.60 5.53
CA HIS A 85 8.47 -0.41 6.46
C HIS A 85 9.15 -1.77 6.24
N GLY A 86 9.24 -2.21 4.98
CA GLY A 86 9.87 -3.47 4.61
C GLY A 86 11.36 -3.49 4.92
N ASP A 87 12.09 -2.42 4.56
CA ASP A 87 13.53 -2.28 4.79
C ASP A 87 13.87 -2.33 6.29
N LEU A 88 13.14 -1.57 7.11
CA LEU A 88 13.30 -1.60 8.57
C LEU A 88 12.91 -2.96 9.18
N ALA A 89 11.85 -3.58 8.66
CA ALA A 89 11.38 -4.88 9.16
C ALA A 89 12.27 -6.07 8.74
N LEU A 90 12.94 -5.99 7.59
CA LEU A 90 13.91 -6.99 7.11
C LEU A 90 15.25 -6.89 7.85
N GLY A 91 15.51 -5.77 8.52
CA GLY A 91 16.68 -5.53 9.38
C GLY A 91 16.72 -6.31 10.69
N SER A 92 15.74 -7.18 10.97
CA SER A 92 15.76 -8.07 12.14
C SER A 92 15.29 -9.49 11.75
N MET A 93 16.26 -10.41 11.64
CA MET A 93 16.12 -11.84 11.34
C MET A 93 15.69 -12.25 9.91
N PHE A 94 16.59 -12.97 9.24
CA PHE A 94 16.44 -13.75 8.01
C PHE A 94 15.17 -14.62 7.98
N ARG A 95 14.02 -14.05 7.62
CA ARG A 95 12.80 -14.81 7.35
C ARG A 95 12.26 -14.47 5.98
N ILE A 96 11.77 -15.50 5.28
CA ILE A 96 11.04 -15.34 4.04
C ILE A 96 9.73 -14.63 4.35
N HIS A 97 9.65 -13.35 4.00
CA HIS A 97 8.49 -12.52 4.23
C HIS A 97 7.61 -12.41 2.98
N THR A 98 6.31 -12.35 3.21
CA THR A 98 5.28 -12.10 2.18
C THR A 98 5.12 -10.61 1.83
N GLY A 99 5.81 -9.72 2.56
CA GLY A 99 5.76 -8.26 2.37
C GLY A 99 6.34 -7.77 1.03
N PRO A 100 7.54 -8.24 0.61
CA PRO A 100 8.12 -7.88 -0.69
C PRO A 100 7.21 -8.21 -1.88
N LEU A 101 6.42 -9.30 -1.81
CA LEU A 101 5.45 -9.65 -2.84
C LEU A 101 4.36 -8.56 -2.96
N ALA A 102 3.77 -8.13 -1.84
CA ALA A 102 2.77 -7.06 -1.83
C ALA A 102 3.35 -5.75 -2.38
N TRP A 103 4.59 -5.44 -2.01
CA TRP A 103 5.30 -4.25 -2.48
C TRP A 103 5.52 -4.27 -4.00
N TRP A 104 6.05 -5.37 -4.54
CA TRP A 104 6.26 -5.51 -5.99
C TRP A 104 4.95 -5.44 -6.77
N ILE A 105 3.87 -6.04 -6.26
CA ILE A 105 2.56 -5.94 -6.91
C ILE A 105 2.11 -4.48 -7.03
N VAL A 106 2.21 -3.67 -5.97
CA VAL A 106 1.78 -2.26 -6.04
C VAL A 106 2.69 -1.41 -6.94
N VAL A 107 3.99 -1.72 -7.02
CA VAL A 107 4.91 -1.10 -8.00
C VAL A 107 4.48 -1.43 -9.42
N VAL A 108 4.25 -2.71 -9.73
CA VAL A 108 3.80 -3.15 -11.06
C VAL A 108 2.42 -2.55 -11.39
N MET A 109 1.51 -2.45 -10.42
CA MET A 109 0.21 -1.79 -10.60
C MET A 109 0.36 -0.34 -11.06
N MET A 110 1.29 0.41 -10.45
CA MET A 110 1.57 1.79 -10.82
C MET A 110 2.17 1.88 -12.22
N LEU A 111 3.16 1.03 -12.54
CA LEU A 111 3.77 0.99 -13.87
C LEU A 111 2.74 0.67 -14.96
N VAL A 112 1.88 -0.34 -14.75
CA VAL A 112 0.79 -0.68 -15.67
C VAL A 112 -0.15 0.51 -15.88
N ALA A 113 -0.48 1.25 -14.83
CA ALA A 113 -1.33 2.43 -14.95
C ALA A 113 -0.65 3.57 -15.71
N LEU A 114 0.64 3.84 -15.46
CA LEU A 114 1.40 4.90 -16.11
C LEU A 114 1.65 4.59 -17.59
N ILE A 115 2.21 3.42 -17.89
CA ILE A 115 2.49 2.94 -19.25
C ILE A 115 1.18 2.82 -20.03
N GLY A 116 0.16 2.18 -19.44
CA GLY A 116 -1.13 1.97 -20.07
C GLY A 116 -1.84 3.25 -20.48
N LYS A 117 -1.78 4.29 -19.64
CA LYS A 117 -2.31 5.62 -19.96
C LYS A 117 -1.46 6.34 -21.01
N LYS A 118 -0.13 6.35 -20.85
CA LYS A 118 0.82 7.04 -21.75
C LYS A 118 0.72 6.51 -23.18
N TYR A 119 0.67 5.19 -23.33
CA TYR A 119 0.63 4.52 -24.65
C TYR A 119 -0.78 4.07 -25.07
N ARG A 120 -1.83 4.50 -24.35
CA ARG A 120 -3.25 4.20 -24.66
C ARG A 120 -3.55 2.70 -24.85
N ILE A 121 -2.91 1.83 -24.07
CA ILE A 121 -3.05 0.37 -24.17
C ILE A 121 -4.45 -0.07 -23.70
N LYS A 122 -5.32 -0.57 -24.59
CA LYS A 122 -6.73 -0.91 -24.27
C LYS A 122 -6.93 -1.79 -23.03
N LYS A 123 -5.99 -2.70 -22.73
CA LYS A 123 -6.09 -3.67 -21.63
C LYS A 123 -5.46 -3.21 -20.30
N TRP A 124 -4.96 -1.97 -20.18
CA TRP A 124 -4.28 -1.53 -18.95
C TRP A 124 -5.19 -1.57 -17.71
N LEU A 125 -6.45 -1.17 -17.85
CA LEU A 125 -7.37 -1.05 -16.72
C LEU A 125 -7.84 -2.42 -16.20
N PRO A 126 -8.22 -3.41 -17.05
CA PRO A 126 -8.42 -4.78 -16.60
C PRO A 126 -7.22 -5.36 -15.87
N VAL A 127 -6.00 -5.21 -16.42
CA VAL A 127 -4.76 -5.72 -15.79
C VAL A 127 -4.53 -5.05 -14.43
N HIS A 128 -4.65 -3.73 -14.34
CA HIS A 128 -4.53 -3.00 -13.08
C HIS A 128 -5.54 -3.48 -12.02
N ARG A 129 -6.78 -3.82 -12.43
CA ARG A 129 -7.79 -4.36 -11.51
C ARG A 129 -7.47 -5.78 -11.03
N VAL A 130 -6.93 -6.64 -11.90
CA VAL A 130 -6.47 -7.98 -11.51
C VAL A 130 -5.33 -7.86 -10.50
N LEU A 131 -4.35 -7.00 -10.78
CA LEU A 131 -3.26 -6.72 -9.86
C LEU A 131 -3.76 -6.13 -8.54
N ALA A 132 -4.80 -5.30 -8.53
CA ALA A 132 -5.41 -4.79 -7.29
C ALA A 132 -6.00 -5.92 -6.43
N VAL A 133 -6.62 -6.93 -7.03
CA VAL A 133 -7.11 -8.11 -6.30
C VAL A 133 -5.92 -8.91 -5.74
N LEU A 134 -4.89 -9.15 -6.55
CA LEU A 134 -3.67 -9.83 -6.10
C LEU A 134 -2.98 -9.06 -4.96
N PHE A 135 -2.99 -7.73 -5.01
CA PHE A 135 -2.45 -6.88 -3.96
C PHE A 135 -3.20 -7.05 -2.65
N VAL A 136 -4.54 -7.03 -2.68
CA VAL A 136 -5.37 -7.28 -1.48
C VAL A 136 -5.10 -8.66 -0.91
N VAL A 137 -5.07 -9.69 -1.75
CA VAL A 137 -4.72 -11.06 -1.33
C VAL A 137 -3.33 -11.10 -0.70
N SER A 138 -2.34 -10.44 -1.31
CA SER A 138 -0.99 -10.39 -0.78
C SER A 138 -0.88 -9.63 0.54
N ILE A 139 -1.69 -8.58 0.76
CA ILE A 139 -1.76 -7.90 2.07
C ILE A 139 -2.36 -8.84 3.12
N VAL A 140 -3.45 -9.54 2.79
CA VAL A 140 -4.08 -10.50 3.72
C VAL A 140 -3.09 -11.60 4.09
N LEU A 141 -2.39 -12.17 3.10
CA LEU A 141 -1.31 -13.13 3.34
C LEU A 141 -0.20 -12.52 4.20
N HIS A 142 0.15 -11.24 4.00
CA HIS A 142 1.16 -10.58 4.82
C HIS A 142 0.74 -10.37 6.27
N LEU A 143 -0.55 -10.09 6.52
CA LEU A 143 -1.08 -9.89 7.87
C LEU A 143 -1.20 -11.20 8.65
N PHE A 144 -1.72 -12.26 8.03
CA PHE A 144 -2.02 -13.53 8.72
C PHE A 144 -0.94 -14.60 8.57
N ALA A 145 -0.13 -14.49 7.52
CA ALA A 145 0.90 -15.47 7.18
C ALA A 145 2.20 -14.72 6.84
N ARG A 146 2.63 -13.84 7.76
CA ARG A 146 3.86 -13.05 7.60
C ARG A 146 5.08 -13.94 7.36
N ASN A 147 5.08 -15.14 7.96
CA ASN A 147 6.08 -16.18 7.76
C ASN A 147 5.39 -17.49 7.33
N ILE A 148 5.24 -17.70 6.03
CA ILE A 148 4.74 -18.99 5.50
C ILE A 148 5.82 -20.09 5.60
N LEU A 149 7.08 -19.72 5.86
CA LEU A 149 8.24 -20.63 5.88
C LEU A 149 9.15 -20.45 7.11
N GLY A 150 8.65 -19.98 8.26
CA GLY A 150 9.47 -19.80 9.47
C GLY A 150 8.78 -19.33 10.74
#